data_AF-A0A2V8MCA1-F1
#
_entry.id   AF-A0A2V8MCA1-F1
#
_cell.length_a   1.000
_cell.length_b   1.000
_cell.length_c   1.000
_cell.angle_alpha   90.00
_cell.angle_beta   90.00
_cell.angle_gamma   90.00
#
_symmetry.space_group_name_H-M   'P 1'
#
loop_
_entity.id
_entity.type
_entity.pdbx_description
1 polymer ?
#
loop_
_entity_poly.entity_id
_entity_poly.type
_entity_poly.pdbx_seq_one_letter_code
_entity_poly.pdbx_strand_id
1 'polypeptide(L)'
;MKLRIGLAGFLLTICGNLTDAQRPRKVTQAANNASSARTLIVIAEPNAIVWLDEIRRGTTDQAGKLALSRISSGQHSLRVRAAGFKEMTVPVLAAQQGEISVRLLRTTDEAELTFQQAETARETARDDEARQRAADLYRQTLKLRAAFPAAHVGLARVLLDLNDTNGALAEIESARRYRANYPEASAVEGRIYRETGQTDEAIGAFNRAIRESHGFQPEAHVGIGRVYEEKGQYDLAAREFQIAINQLSDTEPIIYQLLGAAYEKSGNNKEAIAAYENYLRLAPNGSLAPAVRSILDQLKTQQPD
;
A
#
# COMPACT_ATOMS: atom_id res chain seq x y z
N MET A 1 -15.93 56.68 -11.43
CA MET A 1 -14.84 57.22 -10.58
C MET A 1 -13.66 56.26 -10.66
N LYS A 2 -12.70 56.55 -11.55
CA LYS A 2 -11.42 55.83 -11.72
C LYS A 2 -10.36 56.67 -11.01
N LEU A 3 -9.55 56.07 -10.15
CA LEU A 3 -8.29 56.69 -9.70
C LEU A 3 -7.16 55.66 -9.81
N ARG A 4 -6.30 55.88 -10.81
CA ARG A 4 -4.89 55.48 -10.85
C ARG A 4 -4.09 56.52 -10.06
N ILE A 5 -3.04 56.09 -9.35
CA ILE A 5 -1.76 56.76 -9.00
C ILE A 5 -0.96 55.64 -8.28
N GLY A 6 0.34 55.37 -8.46
CA GLY A 6 1.44 56.01 -9.16
C GLY A 6 2.75 55.55 -8.49
N LEU A 7 3.73 55.11 -9.28
CA LEU A 7 5.08 54.70 -8.88
C LEU A 7 5.91 55.88 -8.33
N ALA A 8 6.79 55.59 -7.36
CA ALA A 8 8.07 56.26 -7.11
C ALA A 8 8.98 55.24 -6.38
N GLY A 9 10.20 54.89 -6.78
CA GLY A 9 11.17 55.59 -7.61
C GLY A 9 12.19 56.32 -6.74
N PHE A 10 13.16 55.61 -6.15
CA PHE A 10 14.40 56.22 -5.66
C PHE A 10 15.60 55.34 -6.03
N LEU A 11 16.45 55.89 -6.90
CA LEU A 11 17.82 55.44 -7.14
C LEU A 11 18.71 55.88 -5.97
N LEU A 12 19.68 55.05 -5.59
CA LEU A 12 21.04 55.54 -5.38
C LEU A 12 22.04 54.43 -5.74
N THR A 13 22.89 54.75 -6.72
CA THR A 13 24.04 53.99 -7.20
C THR A 13 25.28 54.42 -6.41
N ILE A 14 26.06 53.50 -5.85
CA ILE A 14 27.52 53.65 -5.73
C ILE A 14 28.20 52.30 -6.00
N CYS A 15 29.20 52.36 -6.88
CA CYS A 15 30.08 51.31 -7.38
C CYS A 15 30.96 50.63 -6.32
N GLY A 16 31.35 49.39 -6.63
CA GLY A 16 32.45 48.69 -6.00
C GLY A 16 32.67 47.32 -6.64
N ASN A 17 33.29 47.29 -7.83
CA ASN A 17 33.85 46.07 -8.42
C ASN A 17 35.16 45.71 -7.71
N LEU A 18 35.38 44.42 -7.40
CA LEU A 18 36.47 43.62 -7.95
C LEU A 18 36.50 42.21 -7.32
N THR A 19 36.43 41.22 -8.22
CA THR A 19 37.13 39.92 -8.19
C THR A 19 36.93 38.98 -6.98
N ASP A 20 36.17 37.92 -7.18
CA ASP A 20 36.81 36.62 -7.32
C ASP A 20 35.99 35.68 -8.22
N ALA A 21 36.68 35.03 -9.14
CA ALA A 21 36.11 34.04 -10.03
C ALA A 21 36.38 32.66 -9.41
N GLN A 22 35.36 31.79 -9.29
CA GLN A 22 35.52 30.35 -9.56
C GLN A 22 34.20 29.55 -9.51
N ARG A 23 33.83 29.09 -10.72
CA ARG A 23 33.22 27.80 -11.11
C ARG A 23 31.71 27.56 -10.94
N PRO A 24 31.06 26.99 -11.99
CA PRO A 24 29.65 26.63 -11.97
C PRO A 24 29.39 25.45 -11.03
N ARG A 25 28.33 25.54 -10.23
CA ARG A 25 27.77 24.42 -9.48
C ARG A 25 27.44 23.30 -10.47
N LYS A 26 28.24 22.23 -10.44
CA LYS A 26 27.90 20.95 -11.05
C LYS A 26 26.50 20.57 -10.58
N VAL A 27 25.62 20.32 -11.54
CA VAL A 27 24.41 19.52 -11.34
C VAL A 27 24.91 18.16 -10.86
N THR A 28 24.86 17.93 -9.56
CA THR A 28 25.21 16.63 -8.99
C THR A 28 24.12 15.66 -9.44
N GLN A 29 24.53 14.74 -10.31
CA GLN A 29 23.80 13.54 -10.66
C GLN A 29 23.17 12.93 -9.41
N ALA A 30 21.89 12.57 -9.52
CA ALA A 30 21.21 11.71 -8.57
C ALA A 30 22.03 10.41 -8.44
N ALA A 31 22.88 10.37 -7.42
CA ALA A 31 23.65 9.20 -7.07
C ALA A 31 22.68 8.19 -6.48
N ASN A 32 22.66 7.01 -7.10
CA ASN A 32 22.11 5.77 -6.58
C ASN A 32 22.29 5.67 -5.06
N ASN A 33 21.23 5.88 -4.30
CA ASN A 33 21.15 5.37 -2.93
C ASN A 33 20.92 3.86 -3.00
N ALA A 34 22.00 3.12 -3.29
CA ALA A 34 22.12 1.75 -2.83
C ALA A 34 22.23 1.80 -1.30
N SER A 35 21.07 2.01 -0.66
CA SER A 35 20.87 1.90 0.77
C SER A 35 21.51 0.59 1.25
N SER A 36 22.34 0.64 2.29
CA SER A 36 22.92 -0.54 2.91
C SER A 36 21.81 -1.43 3.46
N ALA A 37 21.31 -2.32 2.61
CA ALA A 37 20.27 -3.28 2.92
C ALA A 37 20.74 -4.15 4.09
N ARG A 38 20.14 -3.97 5.26
CA ARG A 38 20.40 -4.82 6.43
C ARG A 38 19.33 -5.88 6.60
N THR A 39 19.68 -6.93 7.32
CA THR A 39 18.77 -8.00 7.72
C THR A 39 18.49 -7.89 9.20
N LEU A 40 17.21 -8.03 9.59
CA LEU A 40 16.75 -8.10 10.97
C LEU A 40 15.97 -9.38 11.19
N ILE A 41 16.08 -9.96 12.37
CA ILE A 41 15.28 -11.12 12.78
C ILE A 41 14.31 -10.63 13.85
N VAL A 42 13.03 -10.59 13.51
CA VAL A 42 11.97 -10.27 14.47
C VAL A 42 11.65 -11.52 15.27
N ILE A 43 11.65 -11.40 16.59
CA ILE A 43 11.24 -12.45 17.52
C ILE A 43 9.97 -11.98 18.23
N ALA A 44 8.88 -12.70 18.04
CA ALA A 44 7.59 -12.42 18.64
C ALA A 44 6.82 -13.73 18.91
N GLU A 45 5.53 -13.63 19.19
CA GLU A 45 4.66 -14.81 19.35
C GLU A 45 4.61 -15.65 18.05
N PRO A 46 4.39 -16.97 18.12
CA PRO A 46 4.21 -17.81 16.93
C PRO A 46 3.03 -17.35 16.06
N ASN A 47 3.21 -17.39 14.74
CA ASN A 47 2.22 -16.94 13.76
C ASN A 47 1.81 -15.45 13.89
N ALA A 48 2.60 -14.64 14.57
CA ALA A 48 2.41 -13.20 14.63
C ALA A 48 2.65 -12.57 13.26
N ILE A 49 1.74 -11.71 12.82
CA ILE A 49 1.89 -10.96 11.59
C ILE A 49 2.76 -9.73 11.88
N VAL A 50 3.71 -9.46 10.99
CA VAL A 50 4.69 -8.39 11.12
C VAL A 50 4.58 -7.44 9.95
N TRP A 51 4.51 -6.15 10.26
CA TRP A 51 4.59 -5.05 9.29
C TRP A 51 5.81 -4.19 9.58
N LEU A 52 6.45 -3.71 8.53
CA LEU A 52 7.49 -2.69 8.58
C LEU A 52 7.02 -1.49 7.77
N ASP A 53 6.89 -0.32 8.40
CA ASP A 53 6.39 0.91 7.78
C ASP A 53 5.04 0.69 7.05
N GLU A 54 4.09 0.06 7.74
CA GLU A 54 2.78 -0.33 7.22
C GLU A 54 2.77 -1.39 6.11
N ILE A 55 3.93 -1.83 5.63
CA ILE A 55 4.06 -2.91 4.64
C ILE A 55 4.10 -4.25 5.36
N ARG A 56 3.17 -5.16 5.02
CA ARG A 56 3.17 -6.52 5.57
C ARG A 56 4.42 -7.25 5.09
N ARG A 57 5.21 -7.78 6.02
CA ARG A 57 6.45 -8.50 5.72
C ARG A 57 6.34 -10.02 5.84
N GLY A 58 5.33 -10.50 6.55
CA GLY A 58 5.05 -11.93 6.70
C GLY A 58 4.51 -12.27 8.08
N THR A 59 4.61 -13.55 8.42
CA THR A 59 4.26 -14.11 9.72
C THR A 59 5.48 -14.79 10.34
N THR A 60 5.62 -14.68 11.65
CA THR A 60 6.62 -15.47 12.38
C THR A 60 6.34 -16.98 12.26
N ASP A 61 7.40 -17.77 12.25
CA ASP A 61 7.32 -19.22 12.25
C ASP A 61 6.84 -19.78 13.60
N GLN A 62 6.83 -21.11 13.75
CA GLN A 62 6.43 -21.77 14.99
C GLN A 62 7.40 -21.48 16.15
N ALA A 63 8.63 -21.06 15.87
CA ALA A 63 9.60 -20.62 16.86
C ALA A 63 9.48 -19.12 17.17
N GLY A 64 8.52 -18.42 16.56
CA GLY A 64 8.29 -16.99 16.78
C GLY A 64 9.26 -16.10 15.99
N LYS A 65 9.96 -16.60 14.99
CA LYS A 65 10.97 -15.85 14.23
C LYS A 65 10.50 -15.46 12.83
N LEU A 66 10.86 -14.25 12.39
CA LEU A 66 10.72 -13.80 11.01
C LEU A 66 11.96 -13.01 10.57
N ALA A 67 12.61 -13.45 9.49
CA ALA A 67 13.72 -12.71 8.89
C ALA A 67 13.20 -11.63 7.93
N LEU A 68 13.57 -10.38 8.19
CA LEU A 68 13.30 -9.22 7.38
C LEU A 68 14.57 -8.81 6.64
N SER A 69 14.59 -8.97 5.32
CA SER A 69 15.72 -8.60 4.45
C SER A 69 15.48 -7.26 3.75
N ARG A 70 16.55 -6.65 3.21
CA ARG A 70 16.48 -5.42 2.40
C ARG A 70 15.83 -4.23 3.11
N ILE A 71 16.09 -4.11 4.42
CA ILE A 71 15.62 -2.95 5.19
C ILE A 71 16.57 -1.81 4.89
N SER A 72 16.01 -0.63 4.57
CA SER A 72 16.82 0.53 4.25
C SER A 72 17.54 1.08 5.48
N SER A 73 18.58 1.88 5.25
CA SER A 73 19.24 2.63 6.32
C SER A 73 18.31 3.75 6.75
N GLY A 74 17.73 3.64 7.95
CA GLY A 74 16.76 4.63 8.43
C GLY A 74 16.06 4.18 9.70
N GLN A 75 15.23 5.07 10.23
CA GLN A 75 14.28 4.71 11.28
C GLN A 75 13.04 4.11 10.64
N HIS A 76 12.56 3.01 11.20
CA HIS A 76 11.36 2.32 10.76
C HIS A 76 10.40 2.10 11.92
N SER A 77 9.16 1.80 11.58
CA SER A 77 8.12 1.37 12.51
C SER A 77 7.86 -0.12 12.31
N LEU A 78 8.04 -0.93 13.36
CA LEU A 78 7.75 -2.36 13.34
C LEU A 78 6.46 -2.61 14.12
N ARG A 79 5.41 -3.00 13.40
CA ARG A 79 4.11 -3.35 13.99
C ARG A 79 3.94 -4.86 14.00
N VAL A 80 3.49 -5.39 15.14
CA VAL A 80 3.33 -6.84 15.36
C VAL A 80 1.96 -7.11 15.97
N ARG A 81 1.24 -8.06 15.37
CA ARG A 81 -0.09 -8.51 15.82
C ARG A 81 -0.11 -10.03 15.94
N ALA A 82 -0.66 -10.55 17.03
CA ALA A 82 -0.91 -11.98 17.23
C ALA A 82 -2.28 -12.17 17.88
N ALA A 83 -2.92 -13.31 17.57
CA ALA A 83 -4.25 -13.63 18.10
C ALA A 83 -4.22 -13.75 19.64
N GLY A 84 -5.13 -13.05 20.31
CA GLY A 84 -5.20 -13.04 21.78
C GLY A 84 -4.25 -12.04 22.44
N PHE A 85 -3.53 -11.24 21.65
CA PHE A 85 -2.62 -10.21 22.14
C PHE A 85 -3.01 -8.83 21.64
N LYS A 86 -2.63 -7.81 22.40
CA LYS A 86 -2.72 -6.41 21.98
C LYS A 86 -1.67 -6.15 20.89
N GLU A 87 -2.07 -5.49 19.82
CA GLU A 87 -1.16 -5.01 18.78
C GLU A 87 -0.10 -4.07 19.38
N MET A 88 1.15 -4.23 18.94
CA MET A 88 2.26 -3.39 19.39
C MET A 88 3.02 -2.83 18.20
N THR A 89 3.46 -1.58 18.35
CA THR A 89 4.33 -0.90 17.42
C THR A 89 5.60 -0.46 18.15
N VAL A 90 6.76 -0.83 17.62
CA VAL A 90 8.07 -0.49 18.19
C VAL A 90 8.93 0.21 17.14
N PRO A 91 9.71 1.24 17.52
CA PRO A 91 10.65 1.86 16.60
C PRO A 91 11.84 0.93 16.34
N VAL A 92 12.29 0.88 15.09
CA VAL A 92 13.53 0.22 14.68
C VAL A 92 14.51 1.32 14.30
N LEU A 93 15.58 1.46 15.08
CA LEU A 93 16.54 2.54 14.90
C LEU A 93 17.49 2.26 13.73
N ALA A 94 18.06 3.31 13.13
CA ALA A 94 18.97 3.22 11.98
C ALA A 94 20.24 2.37 12.24
N ALA A 95 20.68 2.25 13.49
CA ALA A 95 21.85 1.46 13.87
C ALA A 95 21.52 0.01 14.30
N GLN A 96 20.25 -0.32 14.55
CA GLN A 96 19.85 -1.62 15.11
C GLN A 96 20.11 -2.77 14.12
N GLN A 97 20.74 -3.85 14.57
CA GLN A 97 21.07 -5.00 13.73
C GLN A 97 20.81 -6.30 14.50
N GLY A 98 20.64 -7.41 13.78
CA GLY A 98 20.42 -8.72 14.39
C GLY A 98 18.98 -8.93 14.83
N GLU A 99 18.78 -9.39 16.06
CA GLU A 99 17.47 -9.78 16.59
C GLU A 99 16.73 -8.60 17.24
N ILE A 100 15.42 -8.50 17.00
CA ILE A 100 14.51 -7.55 17.66
C ILE A 100 13.39 -8.34 18.32
N SER A 101 13.38 -8.35 19.65
CA SER A 101 12.37 -9.05 20.43
C SER A 101 11.19 -8.12 20.73
N VAL A 102 10.00 -8.51 20.27
CA VAL A 102 8.73 -7.82 20.54
C VAL A 102 7.86 -8.73 21.38
N ARG A 103 7.81 -8.46 22.69
CA ARG A 103 6.97 -9.23 23.62
C ARG A 103 5.58 -8.61 23.66
N LEU A 104 4.59 -9.36 23.17
CA LEU A 104 3.21 -8.89 23.16
C LEU A 104 2.52 -9.08 24.52
N LEU A 105 1.58 -8.19 24.83
CA LEU A 105 0.74 -8.29 26.02
C LEU A 105 -0.57 -8.97 25.66
N ARG A 106 -0.99 -9.96 26.44
CA ARG A 106 -2.31 -10.60 26.25
C ARG A 106 -3.41 -9.56 26.41
N THR A 107 -4.41 -9.63 25.54
CA THR A 107 -5.60 -8.76 25.64
C THR A 107 -6.77 -9.56 26.22
N THR A 108 -7.54 -8.91 27.08
CA THR A 108 -8.84 -9.39 27.58
C THR A 108 -9.97 -8.48 27.10
N ASP A 109 -9.68 -7.51 26.24
CA ASP A 109 -10.70 -6.66 25.61
C ASP A 109 -11.50 -7.52 24.62
N GLU A 110 -12.76 -7.77 24.96
CA GLU A 110 -13.65 -8.61 24.16
C GLU A 110 -13.87 -8.03 22.76
N ALA A 111 -13.97 -6.71 22.60
CA ALA A 111 -14.14 -6.07 21.30
C ALA A 111 -12.92 -6.32 20.39
N GLU A 112 -11.72 -6.23 20.97
CA GLU A 112 -10.47 -6.51 20.26
C GLU A 112 -10.35 -7.99 19.88
N LEU A 113 -10.69 -8.91 20.79
CA LEU A 113 -10.66 -10.35 20.51
C LEU A 113 -11.65 -10.72 19.39
N THR A 114 -12.88 -10.20 19.45
CA THR A 114 -13.87 -10.42 18.39
C THR A 114 -13.45 -9.78 17.07
N PHE A 115 -12.78 -8.62 17.10
CA PHE A 115 -12.23 -8.00 15.89
C PHE A 115 -11.15 -8.88 15.25
N GLN A 116 -10.25 -9.46 16.04
CA GLN A 116 -9.23 -10.38 15.54
C GLN A 116 -9.83 -11.65 14.91
N GLN A 117 -10.92 -12.16 15.48
CA GLN A 117 -11.70 -13.24 14.88
C GLN A 117 -12.34 -12.80 13.56
N ALA A 118 -12.90 -11.58 13.49
CA ALA A 118 -13.49 -11.03 12.27
C ALA A 118 -12.46 -10.91 11.13
N GLU A 119 -11.26 -10.37 11.41
CA GLU A 119 -10.17 -10.29 10.43
C GLU A 119 -9.76 -11.68 9.93
N THR A 120 -9.65 -12.65 10.84
CA THR A 120 -9.28 -14.03 10.49
C THR A 120 -10.36 -14.68 9.63
N ALA A 121 -11.63 -14.52 10.00
CA ALA A 121 -12.77 -15.02 9.23
C ALA A 121 -12.81 -14.39 7.83
N ARG A 122 -12.57 -13.07 7.71
CA ARG A 122 -12.49 -12.37 6.43
C ARG A 122 -11.35 -12.89 5.56
N GLU A 123 -10.14 -13.04 6.10
CA GLU A 123 -8.96 -13.51 5.35
C GLU A 123 -9.12 -14.96 4.85
N THR A 124 -9.81 -15.79 5.62
CA THR A 124 -10.03 -17.21 5.31
C THR A 124 -11.31 -17.51 4.55
N ALA A 125 -12.21 -16.53 4.41
CA ALA A 125 -13.46 -16.70 3.69
C ALA A 125 -13.23 -17.10 2.21
N ARG A 126 -14.00 -18.07 1.73
CA ARG A 126 -13.94 -18.58 0.35
C ARG A 126 -15.29 -18.54 -0.37
N ASP A 127 -16.36 -18.32 0.37
CA ASP A 127 -17.74 -18.25 -0.10
C ASP A 127 -18.51 -17.14 0.66
N ASP A 128 -19.74 -16.88 0.22
CA ASP A 128 -20.58 -15.82 0.78
C ASP A 128 -21.03 -16.13 2.21
N GLU A 129 -21.18 -17.40 2.58
CA GLU A 129 -21.53 -17.80 3.94
C GLU A 129 -20.39 -17.45 4.92
N ALA A 130 -19.15 -17.78 4.57
CA ALA A 130 -17.98 -17.43 5.37
C ALA A 130 -17.77 -15.91 5.45
N ARG A 131 -18.04 -15.18 4.35
CA ARG A 131 -18.06 -13.71 4.37
C ARG A 131 -19.13 -13.18 5.30
N GLN A 132 -20.34 -13.76 5.29
CA GLN A 132 -21.41 -13.36 6.18
C GLN A 132 -21.02 -13.57 7.65
N ARG A 133 -20.37 -14.68 7.99
CA ARG A 133 -19.82 -14.90 9.35
C ARG A 133 -18.81 -13.83 9.74
N ALA A 134 -17.92 -13.42 8.84
CA ALA A 134 -16.98 -12.32 9.09
C ALA A 134 -17.71 -10.99 9.33
N ALA A 135 -18.73 -10.67 8.52
CA ALA A 135 -19.55 -9.47 8.71
C ALA A 135 -20.25 -9.47 10.08
N ASP A 136 -20.77 -10.61 10.52
CA ASP A 136 -21.44 -10.73 11.81
C ASP A 136 -20.49 -10.55 12.98
N LEU A 137 -19.25 -11.05 12.87
CA LEU A 137 -18.20 -10.79 13.85
C LEU A 137 -17.83 -9.30 13.91
N TYR A 138 -17.69 -8.60 12.78
CA TYR A 138 -17.46 -7.15 12.80
C TYR A 138 -18.63 -6.40 13.44
N ARG A 139 -19.88 -6.78 13.14
CA ARG A 139 -21.06 -6.19 13.80
C ARG A 139 -21.05 -6.45 15.30
N GLN A 140 -20.61 -7.62 15.75
CA GLN A 140 -20.44 -7.93 17.16
C GLN A 140 -19.35 -7.05 17.80
N THR A 141 -18.20 -6.88 17.14
CA THR A 141 -17.17 -5.93 17.57
C THR A 141 -17.75 -4.53 17.76
N LEU A 142 -18.55 -4.04 16.81
CA LEU A 142 -19.15 -2.71 16.85
C LEU A 142 -20.25 -2.57 17.92
N LYS A 143 -20.93 -3.66 18.28
CA LYS A 143 -21.84 -3.69 19.45
C LYS A 143 -21.08 -3.57 20.76
N LEU A 144 -19.91 -4.21 20.87
CA LEU A 144 -19.05 -4.12 22.06
C LEU A 144 -18.36 -2.75 22.15
N ARG A 145 -17.96 -2.19 21.00
CA ARG A 145 -17.30 -0.88 20.89
C ARG A 145 -17.67 -0.20 19.58
N ALA A 146 -18.62 0.74 19.65
CA ALA A 146 -19.06 1.49 18.49
C ALA A 146 -17.96 2.39 17.89
N ALA A 147 -17.10 2.97 18.73
CA ALA A 147 -15.98 3.80 18.29
C ALA A 147 -14.77 2.94 17.87
N PHE A 148 -14.94 2.13 16.80
CA PHE A 148 -13.90 1.26 16.26
C PHE A 148 -13.76 1.42 14.73
N PRO A 149 -13.01 2.43 14.26
CA PRO A 149 -12.87 2.73 12.83
C PRO A 149 -12.42 1.54 11.98
N ALA A 150 -11.47 0.73 12.47
CA ALA A 150 -10.95 -0.41 11.73
C ALA A 150 -12.01 -1.51 11.54
N ALA A 151 -12.90 -1.72 12.51
CA ALA A 151 -13.99 -2.68 12.39
C ALA A 151 -15.03 -2.23 11.35
N HIS A 152 -15.34 -0.93 11.30
CA HIS A 152 -16.17 -0.35 10.24
C HIS A 152 -15.55 -0.55 8.84
N VAL A 153 -14.25 -0.28 8.67
CA VAL A 153 -13.54 -0.52 7.39
C VAL A 153 -13.52 -2.01 7.02
N GLY A 154 -13.28 -2.88 8.00
CA GLY A 154 -13.33 -4.34 7.82
C GLY A 154 -14.71 -4.81 7.36
N LEU A 155 -15.78 -4.32 8.01
CA LEU A 155 -17.16 -4.60 7.62
C LEU A 155 -17.48 -4.09 6.22
N ALA A 156 -17.07 -2.86 5.88
CA ALA A 156 -17.28 -2.29 4.55
C ALA A 156 -16.67 -3.16 3.43
N ARG A 157 -15.46 -3.70 3.65
CA ARG A 157 -14.82 -4.61 2.69
C ARG A 157 -15.65 -5.87 2.48
N VAL A 158 -16.14 -6.47 3.56
CA VAL A 158 -16.93 -7.71 3.49
C VAL A 158 -18.30 -7.46 2.86
N LEU A 159 -18.96 -6.35 3.19
CA LEU A 159 -20.23 -5.96 2.58
C LEU A 159 -20.10 -5.74 1.07
N LEU A 160 -19.01 -5.10 0.63
CA LEU A 160 -18.70 -4.98 -0.79
C LEU A 160 -18.54 -6.36 -1.45
N ASP A 161 -17.79 -7.28 -0.82
CA ASP A 161 -17.61 -8.66 -1.32
C ASP A 161 -18.92 -9.49 -1.29
N LEU A 162 -19.95 -9.02 -0.59
CA LEU A 162 -21.32 -9.55 -0.56
C LEU A 162 -22.28 -8.75 -1.48
N ASN A 163 -21.76 -7.83 -2.29
CA ASN A 163 -22.50 -6.93 -3.16
C ASN A 163 -23.46 -5.95 -2.43
N ASP A 164 -23.32 -5.76 -1.12
CA ASP A 164 -24.02 -4.71 -0.36
C ASP A 164 -23.21 -3.41 -0.40
N THR A 165 -23.24 -2.75 -1.55
CA THR A 165 -22.54 -1.48 -1.82
C THR A 165 -23.02 -0.36 -0.87
N ASN A 166 -24.32 -0.25 -0.64
CA ASN A 166 -24.89 0.82 0.17
C ASN A 166 -24.49 0.66 1.64
N GLY A 167 -24.57 -0.57 2.17
CA GLY A 167 -24.06 -0.89 3.50
C GLY A 167 -22.56 -0.60 3.60
N ALA A 168 -21.77 -0.99 2.59
CA ALA A 168 -20.34 -0.72 2.59
C ALA A 168 -20.01 0.78 2.68
N LEU A 169 -20.68 1.64 1.91
CA LEU A 169 -20.49 3.10 1.97
C LEU A 169 -20.90 3.68 3.34
N ALA A 170 -22.02 3.24 3.91
CA ALA A 170 -22.48 3.68 5.23
C ALA A 170 -21.46 3.33 6.34
N GLU A 171 -20.80 2.19 6.24
CA GLU A 171 -19.74 1.79 7.16
C GLU A 171 -18.46 2.64 6.98
N ILE A 172 -18.11 3.01 5.75
CA ILE A 172 -17.02 3.98 5.50
C ILE A 172 -17.32 5.35 6.11
N GLU A 173 -18.55 5.86 5.96
CA GLU A 173 -18.97 7.10 6.61
C GLU A 173 -18.85 6.99 8.13
N SER A 174 -19.27 5.86 8.70
CA SER A 174 -19.16 5.59 10.14
C SER A 174 -17.71 5.53 10.62
N ALA A 175 -16.80 4.91 9.86
CA ALA A 175 -15.37 4.93 10.16
C ALA A 175 -14.81 6.35 10.23
N ARG A 176 -15.21 7.22 9.29
CA ARG A 176 -14.76 8.61 9.23
C ARG A 176 -15.29 9.50 10.35
N ARG A 177 -16.46 9.19 10.92
CA ARG A 177 -16.98 9.91 12.11
C ARG A 177 -16.02 9.80 13.29
N TYR A 178 -15.36 8.66 13.44
CA TYR A 178 -14.42 8.42 14.53
C TYR A 178 -12.96 8.73 14.16
N ARG A 179 -12.61 8.62 12.87
CA ARG A 179 -11.28 8.96 12.36
C ARG A 179 -11.41 9.70 11.02
N ALA A 180 -11.41 11.03 11.07
CA ALA A 180 -11.66 11.88 9.90
C ALA A 180 -10.64 11.67 8.76
N ASN A 181 -9.34 11.62 9.11
CA ASN A 181 -8.27 11.29 8.16
C ASN A 181 -7.95 9.78 8.28
N TYR A 182 -8.46 9.00 7.34
CA TYR A 182 -8.31 7.55 7.33
C TYR A 182 -8.08 7.00 5.91
N PRO A 183 -6.80 6.96 5.45
CA PRO A 183 -6.44 6.57 4.09
C PRO A 183 -7.05 5.24 3.65
N GLU A 184 -7.05 4.25 4.55
CA GLU A 184 -7.56 2.91 4.28
C GLU A 184 -9.07 2.92 4.02
N ALA A 185 -9.83 3.78 4.70
CA ALA A 185 -11.26 3.95 4.44
C ALA A 185 -11.49 4.61 3.07
N SER A 186 -10.69 5.62 2.72
CA SER A 186 -10.73 6.26 1.40
C SER A 186 -10.35 5.30 0.26
N ALA A 187 -9.39 4.40 0.48
CA ALA A 187 -9.02 3.39 -0.50
C ALA A 187 -10.14 2.34 -0.70
N VAL A 188 -10.81 1.91 0.38
CA VAL A 188 -11.96 1.01 0.27
C VAL A 188 -13.12 1.70 -0.46
N GLU A 189 -13.39 2.97 -0.18
CA GLU A 189 -14.39 3.74 -0.93
C GLU A 189 -14.08 3.82 -2.43
N GLY A 190 -12.83 4.08 -2.80
CA GLY A 190 -12.41 4.05 -4.21
C GLY A 190 -12.64 2.69 -4.85
N ARG A 191 -12.41 1.60 -4.11
CA ARG A 191 -12.72 0.23 -4.55
C ARG A 191 -14.23 0.05 -4.76
N ILE A 192 -15.05 0.52 -3.83
CA ILE A 192 -16.52 0.46 -3.93
C ILE A 192 -16.97 1.16 -5.21
N TYR A 193 -16.54 2.40 -5.44
CA TYR A 193 -16.93 3.16 -6.63
C TYR A 193 -16.47 2.50 -7.93
N ARG A 194 -15.24 1.98 -7.98
CA ARG A 194 -14.74 1.24 -9.14
C ARG A 194 -15.62 0.04 -9.47
N GLU A 195 -15.93 -0.79 -8.48
CA GLU A 195 -16.74 -2.00 -8.67
C GLU A 195 -18.19 -1.69 -9.07
N THR A 196 -18.68 -0.48 -8.79
CA THR A 196 -19.99 0.02 -9.24
C THR A 196 -19.94 0.80 -10.56
N GLY A 197 -18.77 0.91 -11.20
CA GLY A 197 -18.60 1.64 -12.46
C GLY A 197 -18.55 3.17 -12.33
N GLN A 198 -18.48 3.70 -11.11
CA GLN A 198 -18.36 5.14 -10.82
C GLN A 198 -16.88 5.55 -10.89
N THR A 199 -16.37 5.63 -12.11
CA THR A 199 -14.92 5.78 -12.39
C THR A 199 -14.32 7.05 -11.81
N ASP A 200 -14.97 8.20 -11.98
CA ASP A 200 -14.40 9.49 -11.56
C ASP A 200 -14.41 9.61 -10.03
N GLU A 201 -15.46 9.12 -9.38
CA GLU A 201 -15.58 9.01 -7.94
C GLU A 201 -14.52 8.05 -7.36
N ALA A 202 -14.25 6.94 -8.05
CA ALA A 202 -13.20 6.00 -7.67
C ALA A 202 -11.83 6.67 -7.66
N ILE A 203 -11.45 7.35 -8.75
CA ILE A 203 -10.18 8.08 -8.84
C ILE A 203 -10.12 9.18 -7.77
N GLY A 204 -11.22 9.90 -7.53
CA GLY A 204 -11.32 10.92 -6.49
C GLY A 204 -11.04 10.37 -5.09
N ALA A 205 -11.63 9.23 -4.76
CA ALA A 205 -11.47 8.55 -3.46
C ALA A 205 -10.07 7.95 -3.28
N PHE A 206 -9.49 7.33 -4.32
CA PHE A 206 -8.11 6.85 -4.27
C PHE A 206 -7.10 8.00 -4.11
N ASN A 207 -7.28 9.11 -4.84
CA ASN A 207 -6.44 10.30 -4.67
C ASN A 207 -6.57 10.91 -3.27
N ARG A 208 -7.77 10.83 -2.66
CA ARG A 208 -7.95 11.23 -1.26
C ARG A 208 -7.14 10.33 -0.33
N ALA A 209 -7.16 9.01 -0.51
CA ALA A 209 -6.35 8.08 0.27
C ALA A 209 -4.86 8.42 0.20
N ILE A 210 -4.34 8.67 -1.00
CA ILE A 210 -2.92 9.06 -1.22
C ILE A 210 -2.59 10.36 -0.48
N ARG A 211 -3.46 11.37 -0.52
CA ARG A 211 -3.23 12.64 0.22
C ARG A 211 -3.25 12.43 1.73
N GLU A 212 -4.22 11.67 2.21
CA GLU A 212 -4.42 11.34 3.62
C GLU A 212 -3.21 10.60 4.22
N SER A 213 -2.52 9.79 3.42
CA SER A 213 -1.31 9.05 3.80
C SER A 213 0.01 9.78 3.48
N HIS A 214 -0.05 11.05 3.09
CA HIS A 214 1.12 11.84 2.69
C HIS A 214 1.93 11.21 1.54
N GLY A 215 1.24 10.54 0.61
CA GLY A 215 1.81 9.98 -0.60
C GLY A 215 2.09 8.47 -0.54
N PHE A 216 2.04 7.84 0.63
CA PHE A 216 2.29 6.39 0.78
C PHE A 216 0.97 5.61 0.84
N GLN A 217 0.43 5.18 -0.31
CA GLN A 217 -0.79 4.37 -0.38
C GLN A 217 -0.77 3.43 -1.59
N PRO A 218 -0.06 2.30 -1.51
CA PRO A 218 0.11 1.42 -2.66
C PRO A 218 -1.21 0.81 -3.16
N GLU A 219 -2.16 0.51 -2.28
CA GLU A 219 -3.47 -0.02 -2.68
C GLU A 219 -4.29 0.98 -3.49
N ALA A 220 -4.13 2.27 -3.23
CA ALA A 220 -4.81 3.31 -3.98
C ALA A 220 -4.21 3.46 -5.39
N HIS A 221 -2.88 3.38 -5.52
CA HIS A 221 -2.21 3.33 -6.82
C HIS A 221 -2.63 2.09 -7.62
N VAL A 222 -2.69 0.90 -7.01
CA VAL A 222 -3.24 -0.30 -7.68
C VAL A 222 -4.71 -0.08 -8.07
N GLY A 223 -5.49 0.57 -7.21
CA GLY A 223 -6.88 0.94 -7.48
C GLY A 223 -7.02 1.80 -8.74
N ILE A 224 -6.29 2.91 -8.81
CA ILE A 224 -6.27 3.82 -9.98
C ILE A 224 -5.75 3.08 -11.22
N GLY A 225 -4.71 2.26 -11.09
CA GLY A 225 -4.18 1.47 -12.18
C GLY A 225 -5.24 0.54 -12.79
N ARG A 226 -6.03 -0.14 -11.95
CA ARG A 226 -7.16 -0.97 -12.41
C ARG A 226 -8.26 -0.15 -13.08
N VAL A 227 -8.58 1.04 -12.57
CA VAL A 227 -9.53 1.95 -13.23
C VAL A 227 -9.02 2.33 -14.64
N TYR A 228 -7.74 2.64 -14.79
CA TYR A 228 -7.16 2.94 -16.11
C TYR A 228 -7.15 1.72 -17.03
N GLU A 229 -6.88 0.54 -16.50
CA GLU A 229 -6.95 -0.72 -17.27
C GLU A 229 -8.37 -0.98 -17.79
N GLU A 230 -9.41 -0.80 -16.95
CA GLU A 230 -10.82 -0.93 -17.31
C GLU A 230 -11.22 0.08 -18.42
N LYS A 231 -10.54 1.23 -18.51
CA LYS A 231 -10.71 2.23 -19.58
C LYS A 231 -9.84 1.97 -20.83
N GLY A 232 -9.03 0.92 -20.83
CA GLY A 232 -8.06 0.63 -21.91
C GLY A 232 -6.85 1.56 -21.94
N GLN A 233 -6.62 2.35 -20.89
CA GLN A 233 -5.51 3.29 -20.77
C GLN A 233 -4.28 2.62 -20.14
N TYR A 234 -3.76 1.61 -20.81
CA TYR A 234 -2.78 0.68 -20.25
C TYR A 234 -1.44 1.32 -19.84
N ASP A 235 -0.95 2.33 -20.57
CA ASP A 235 0.27 3.05 -20.19
C ASP A 235 0.10 3.82 -18.87
N LEU A 236 -1.10 4.35 -18.60
CA LEU A 236 -1.40 5.01 -17.33
C LEU A 236 -1.51 3.97 -16.21
N ALA A 237 -2.14 2.83 -16.48
CA ALA A 237 -2.23 1.73 -15.53
C ALA A 237 -0.83 1.24 -15.10
N ALA A 238 0.07 1.02 -16.07
CA ALA A 238 1.44 0.59 -15.83
C ALA A 238 2.22 1.57 -14.92
N ARG A 239 2.05 2.89 -15.12
CA ARG A 239 2.68 3.90 -14.26
C ARG A 239 2.22 3.78 -12.81
N GLU A 240 0.92 3.64 -12.57
CA GLU A 240 0.37 3.50 -11.22
C GLU A 240 0.82 2.20 -10.55
N PHE A 241 0.83 1.08 -11.28
CA PHE A 241 1.35 -0.19 -10.76
C PHE A 241 2.83 -0.10 -10.40
N GLN A 242 3.65 0.61 -11.19
CA GLN A 242 5.06 0.83 -10.87
C GLN A 242 5.24 1.64 -9.58
N ILE A 243 4.40 2.65 -9.34
CA ILE A 243 4.44 3.42 -8.08
C ILE A 243 4.12 2.49 -6.90
N ALA A 244 3.08 1.65 -7.01
CA ALA A 244 2.72 0.70 -5.96
C ALA A 244 3.84 -0.32 -5.67
N ILE A 245 4.47 -0.87 -6.71
CA ILE A 245 5.62 -1.78 -6.59
C ILE A 245 6.77 -1.11 -5.82
N ASN A 246 7.10 0.13 -6.20
CA ASN A 246 8.18 0.88 -5.56
C ASN A 246 7.89 1.14 -4.08
N GLN A 247 6.64 1.46 -3.72
CA GLN A 247 6.23 1.64 -2.33
C GLN A 247 6.30 0.34 -1.52
N LEU A 248 5.91 -0.79 -2.12
CA LEU A 248 5.87 -2.09 -1.45
C LEU A 248 7.22 -2.82 -1.44
N SER A 249 8.24 -2.33 -2.14
CA SER A 249 9.57 -2.95 -2.16
C SER A 249 9.51 -4.46 -2.49
N ASP A 250 8.74 -4.82 -3.51
CA ASP A 250 8.54 -6.18 -4.04
C ASP A 250 7.78 -7.16 -3.11
N THR A 251 7.14 -6.72 -2.03
CA THR A 251 6.43 -7.65 -1.11
C THR A 251 5.13 -8.21 -1.68
N GLU A 252 4.59 -7.62 -2.76
CA GLU A 252 3.34 -8.04 -3.39
C GLU A 252 3.58 -8.44 -4.86
N PRO A 253 3.93 -9.72 -5.14
CA PRO A 253 4.28 -10.18 -6.47
C PRO A 253 3.17 -9.95 -7.49
N ILE A 254 1.91 -10.07 -7.06
CA ILE A 254 0.73 -9.96 -7.94
C ILE A 254 0.71 -8.65 -8.74
N ILE A 255 1.28 -7.56 -8.22
CA ILE A 255 1.29 -6.28 -8.93
C ILE A 255 2.19 -6.34 -10.17
N TYR A 256 3.24 -7.17 -10.18
CA TYR A 256 4.04 -7.42 -11.38
C TYR A 256 3.25 -8.14 -12.47
N GLN A 257 2.30 -9.01 -12.11
CA GLN A 257 1.43 -9.64 -13.10
C GLN A 257 0.48 -8.61 -13.71
N LEU A 258 -0.10 -7.71 -12.90
CA LEU A 258 -0.93 -6.60 -13.40
C LEU A 258 -0.12 -5.67 -14.32
N LEU A 259 1.11 -5.34 -13.93
CA LEU A 259 2.03 -4.54 -14.73
C LEU A 259 2.36 -5.21 -16.07
N GLY A 260 2.66 -6.51 -16.06
CA GLY A 260 2.92 -7.28 -17.28
C GLY A 260 1.73 -7.31 -18.22
N ALA A 261 0.53 -7.53 -17.69
CA ALA A 261 -0.70 -7.52 -18.47
C ALA A 261 -1.01 -6.14 -19.08
N ALA A 262 -0.75 -5.06 -18.34
CA ALA A 262 -0.88 -3.70 -18.87
C ALA A 262 0.09 -3.46 -20.04
N TYR A 263 1.37 -3.83 -19.89
CA TYR A 263 2.36 -3.68 -20.96
C TYR A 263 2.07 -4.55 -22.18
N GLU A 264 1.59 -5.77 -21.98
CA GLU A 264 1.17 -6.66 -23.07
C GLU A 264 0.04 -6.02 -23.90
N LYS A 265 -1.00 -5.52 -23.22
CA LYS A 265 -2.13 -4.86 -23.89
C LYS A 265 -1.76 -3.54 -24.57
N SER A 266 -0.69 -2.87 -24.14
CA SER A 266 -0.16 -1.67 -24.79
C SER A 266 0.87 -1.97 -25.90
N GLY A 267 1.20 -3.25 -26.13
CA GLY A 267 2.19 -3.69 -27.12
C GLY A 267 3.65 -3.53 -26.68
N ASN A 268 3.90 -3.16 -25.42
CA ASN A 268 5.23 -3.00 -24.82
C ASN A 268 5.76 -4.38 -24.35
N ASN A 269 5.95 -5.30 -25.29
CA ASN A 269 6.21 -6.71 -24.96
C ASN A 269 7.52 -6.94 -24.19
N LYS A 270 8.55 -6.11 -24.39
CA LYS A 270 9.83 -6.24 -23.66
C LYS A 270 9.63 -5.95 -22.17
N GLU A 271 8.89 -4.90 -21.87
CA GLU A 271 8.52 -4.50 -20.51
C GLU A 271 7.57 -5.53 -19.88
N ALA A 272 6.64 -6.09 -20.67
CA ALA A 272 5.75 -7.17 -20.22
C ALA A 272 6.53 -8.42 -19.80
N ILE A 273 7.49 -8.87 -20.62
CA ILE A 273 8.40 -9.98 -20.32
C ILE A 273 9.13 -9.73 -18.99
N ALA A 274 9.73 -8.55 -18.82
CA ALA A 274 10.47 -8.21 -17.60
C ALA A 274 9.57 -8.20 -16.36
N ALA A 275 8.33 -7.73 -16.47
CA ALA A 275 7.36 -7.73 -15.37
C ALA A 275 6.94 -9.16 -14.99
N TYR A 276 6.61 -10.00 -15.98
CA TYR A 276 6.25 -11.41 -15.74
C TYR A 276 7.42 -12.23 -15.17
N GLU A 277 8.65 -11.99 -15.60
CA GLU A 277 9.84 -12.62 -15.01
C GLU A 277 10.02 -12.22 -13.55
N ASN A 278 9.76 -10.95 -13.19
CA ASN A 278 9.79 -10.53 -11.79
C ASN A 278 8.68 -11.18 -10.95
N TYR A 279 7.47 -11.33 -11.48
CA TYR A 279 6.41 -12.11 -10.83
C TYR A 279 6.89 -13.54 -10.55
N LEU A 280 7.42 -14.24 -11.55
CA LEU A 280 7.89 -15.63 -11.41
C LEU A 280 9.10 -15.77 -10.49
N ARG A 281 9.97 -14.75 -10.44
CA ARG A 281 11.10 -14.70 -9.50
C ARG A 281 10.63 -14.64 -8.05
N LEU A 282 9.58 -13.85 -7.77
CA LEU A 282 9.07 -13.63 -6.42
C LEU A 282 8.06 -14.71 -5.99
N ALA A 283 7.28 -15.23 -6.93
CA ALA A 283 6.23 -16.23 -6.69
C ALA A 283 6.31 -17.39 -7.70
N PRO A 284 7.40 -18.19 -7.71
CA PRO A 284 7.60 -19.28 -8.69
C PRO A 284 6.53 -20.37 -8.61
N ASN A 285 5.87 -20.50 -7.46
CA ASN A 285 4.79 -21.44 -7.20
C ASN A 285 3.45 -20.73 -6.90
N GLY A 286 3.32 -19.45 -7.25
CA GLY A 286 2.07 -18.71 -7.09
C GLY A 286 0.95 -19.29 -7.96
N SER A 287 -0.31 -19.07 -7.60
CA SER A 287 -1.47 -19.61 -8.32
C SER A 287 -1.50 -19.22 -9.80
N LEU A 288 -1.01 -18.02 -10.14
CA LEU A 288 -0.93 -17.54 -11.52
C LEU A 288 0.36 -17.94 -12.25
N ALA A 289 1.33 -18.60 -11.58
CA ALA A 289 2.62 -18.92 -12.18
C ALA A 289 2.51 -19.78 -13.46
N PRO A 290 1.65 -20.81 -13.54
CA PRO A 290 1.47 -21.55 -14.79
C PRO A 290 0.98 -20.68 -15.96
N ALA A 291 0.01 -19.80 -15.70
CA ALA A 291 -0.54 -18.89 -16.70
C ALA A 291 0.52 -17.87 -17.15
N VAL A 292 1.26 -17.28 -16.21
CA VAL A 292 2.33 -16.32 -16.50
C VAL A 292 3.47 -16.97 -17.30
N ARG A 293 3.84 -18.22 -17.03
CA ARG A 293 4.83 -18.96 -17.85
C ARG A 293 4.35 -19.12 -19.29
N SER A 294 3.09 -19.53 -19.48
CA SER A 294 2.52 -19.68 -20.82
C SER A 294 2.54 -18.37 -21.62
N ILE A 295 2.19 -17.25 -20.98
CA ILE A 295 2.21 -15.92 -21.62
C ILE A 295 3.65 -15.52 -21.96
N LEU A 296 4.59 -15.74 -21.04
CA LEU A 296 6.00 -15.43 -21.24
C LEU A 296 6.61 -16.18 -22.43
N ASP A 297 6.31 -17.48 -22.58
CA ASP A 297 6.80 -18.30 -23.69
C ASP A 297 6.23 -17.81 -25.04
N GLN A 298 4.96 -17.41 -25.06
CA GLN A 298 4.31 -16.84 -26.26
C GLN A 298 4.97 -15.52 -26.66
N LEU A 299 5.17 -14.60 -25.72
CA LEU A 299 5.78 -13.29 -25.98
C LEU A 299 7.21 -13.44 -26.49
N LYS A 300 8.00 -14.36 -25.93
CA LYS A 300 9.38 -14.64 -26.38
C LYS A 300 9.42 -15.24 -27.78
N THR A 301 8.48 -16.12 -28.12
CA THR A 301 8.41 -16.70 -29.47
C THR A 301 8.08 -15.66 -30.55
N GLN A 302 7.32 -14.62 -30.18
CA GLN A 302 6.94 -13.53 -31.08
C GLN A 302 8.03 -12.45 -31.23
N GLN A 303 9.09 -12.49 -30.43
CA GLN A 303 10.24 -11.57 -30.50
C GLN A 303 11.57 -12.34 -30.44
N PRO A 304 11.96 -13.04 -31.52
CA PRO A 304 13.31 -13.61 -31.59
C PRO A 304 14.35 -12.47 -31.58
N ASP A 305 15.42 -12.69 -30.80
CA ASP A 305 16.54 -11.75 -30.55
C ASP A 305 17.12 -11.09 -31.80
#